data_AF-A0A9D9SCK6-F1
#
_entry.id   AF-A0A9D9SCK6-F1
#
_cell.length_a   1.000
_cell.length_b   1.000
_cell.length_c   1.000
_cell.angle_alpha   90.00
_cell.angle_beta   90.00
_cell.angle_gamma   90.00
#
_symmetry.space_group_name_H-M   'P 1'
#
loop_
_entity.id
_entity.type
_entity.pdbx_description
1 polymer ?
#
loop_
_entity_poly.entity_id
_entity_poly.type
_entity_poly.pdbx_seq_one_letter_code
_entity_poly.pdbx_strand_id
1 'polypeptide(L)'
;EVTLACRIRRAGGDWTRDYAIVDGNADIETLEAGSDWVGLRDYQNRLAWGGLTPAIAKVLSLEQGDTDKLCEYSPRALLDLVFDVFGDKEVLDNYQAAREEQKSAERELEGIGLDLERLRAQAESKRLEADNFRQWKQHADEVQALEAEVVPRLEVAELSREISAERSGIARLREDLRRLAFEHDSVSARLNAVTGEREGASTALAEAREQEFRTDDAQLAAHDALRDIERLLDEERKLRERVASEHGADALALEAEYAAADATVAKLAFEERALVQRFEEKTEALRAARERRGAPADADVSAFRAQLTEAGIAHCALSDLVEVSDAGWQAALEAVLRPYRHLILLEREQDRHAAWALGERARFRHFIVSERETAGVP
;
A
#
# COMPACT_ATOMS: atom_id res chain seq x y z
N GLU A 1 137.52 24.21 1.29
CA GLU A 1 138.11 23.69 0.04
C GLU A 1 137.74 22.24 -0.07
N VAL A 2 137.44 21.74 -1.27
CA VAL A 2 137.05 20.34 -1.47
C VAL A 2 137.87 19.80 -2.64
N THR A 3 138.44 18.61 -2.48
CA THR A 3 139.16 17.90 -3.54
C THR A 3 138.21 16.93 -4.23
N LEU A 4 138.05 17.08 -5.54
CA LEU A 4 137.31 16.16 -6.40
C LEU A 4 138.31 15.25 -7.11
N ALA A 5 138.20 13.93 -6.90
CA ALA A 5 139.11 12.96 -7.46
C ALA A 5 138.37 11.99 -8.39
N CYS A 6 138.99 11.65 -9.52
CA CYS A 6 138.53 10.64 -10.46
C CYS A 6 139.61 9.58 -10.64
N ARG A 7 139.30 8.33 -10.29
CA ARG A 7 140.17 7.18 -10.49
C ARG A 7 139.70 6.40 -11.70
N ILE A 8 140.59 6.26 -12.67
CA ILE A 8 140.35 5.45 -13.87
C ILE A 8 141.15 4.16 -13.73
N ARG A 9 140.46 3.04 -13.53
CA ARG A 9 141.08 1.71 -13.43
C ARG A 9 140.66 0.85 -14.62
N ARG A 10 141.57 0.00 -15.09
CA ARG A 10 141.27 -1.02 -16.10
C ARG A 10 141.00 -2.33 -15.37
N ALA A 11 139.76 -2.78 -15.35
CA ALA A 11 139.34 -4.01 -14.70
C ALA A 11 138.74 -4.96 -15.76
N GLY A 12 139.40 -6.09 -16.01
CA GLY A 12 138.85 -7.16 -16.86
C GLY A 12 138.63 -6.82 -18.33
N GLY A 13 139.29 -5.79 -18.88
CA GLY A 13 139.20 -5.39 -20.29
C GLY A 13 138.54 -4.03 -20.50
N ASP A 14 137.64 -3.63 -19.59
CA ASP A 14 136.93 -2.35 -19.62
C ASP A 14 137.51 -1.32 -18.64
N TRP A 15 137.34 -0.05 -18.98
CA TRP A 15 137.75 1.09 -18.16
C TRP A 15 136.62 1.47 -17.21
N THR A 16 136.86 1.36 -15.91
CA THR A 16 135.93 1.78 -14.86
C THR A 16 136.39 3.11 -14.25
N ARG A 17 135.45 4.02 -14.04
CA ARG A 17 135.69 5.33 -13.42
C ARG A 17 135.02 5.36 -12.06
N ASP A 18 135.82 5.57 -11.03
CA ASP A 18 135.33 5.78 -9.67
C ASP A 18 135.63 7.22 -9.26
N TYR A 19 134.75 7.81 -8.46
CA TYR A 19 134.84 9.20 -8.05
C TYR A 19 134.91 9.32 -6.53
N ALA A 20 135.64 10.29 -6.02
CA ALA A 20 135.68 10.58 -4.59
C ALA A 20 135.59 12.10 -4.35
N ILE A 21 134.92 12.47 -3.28
CA ILE A 21 134.80 13.85 -2.79
C ILE A 21 135.42 13.84 -1.40
N VAL A 22 136.52 14.57 -1.22
CA VAL A 22 137.25 14.64 0.04
C VAL A 22 137.33 16.09 0.49
N ASP A 23 137.11 16.31 1.79
CA ASP A 23 137.18 17.63 2.39
C ASP A 23 138.66 18.06 2.57
N GLY A 24 138.97 19.31 2.24
CA GLY A 24 140.34 19.84 2.23
C GLY A 24 141.13 19.54 0.94
N ASN A 25 142.39 20.00 0.91
CA ASN A 25 143.33 19.73 -0.18
C ASN A 25 144.09 18.42 0.11
N ALA A 26 143.78 17.36 -0.63
CA ALA A 26 144.34 16.04 -0.41
C ALA A 26 145.30 15.64 -1.54
N ASP A 27 146.51 15.22 -1.18
CA ASP A 27 147.50 14.71 -2.13
C ASP A 27 147.06 13.34 -2.71
N ILE A 28 147.49 13.06 -3.95
CA ILE A 28 147.10 11.88 -4.73
C ILE A 28 147.37 10.57 -3.96
N GLU A 29 148.49 10.49 -3.25
CA GLU A 29 148.87 9.30 -2.46
C GLU A 29 147.89 9.05 -1.29
N THR A 30 147.37 10.12 -0.69
CA THR A 30 146.39 10.07 0.41
C THR A 30 145.01 9.64 -0.11
N LEU A 31 144.67 10.05 -1.33
CA LEU A 31 143.42 9.68 -1.99
C LEU A 31 143.39 8.20 -2.38
N GLU A 32 144.52 7.63 -2.80
CA GLU A 32 144.61 6.22 -3.22
C GLU A 32 144.48 5.24 -2.03
N ALA A 33 145.04 5.59 -0.88
CA ALA A 33 145.11 4.70 0.28
C ALA A 33 143.84 4.69 1.17
N GLY A 34 143.00 5.74 1.13
CA GLY A 34 141.96 5.92 2.15
C GLY A 34 140.64 6.56 1.71
N SER A 35 140.43 6.83 0.42
CA SER A 35 139.17 7.45 -0.04
C SER A 35 138.05 6.44 -0.32
N ASP A 36 136.83 6.74 0.12
CA ASP A 36 135.61 6.02 -0.25
C ASP A 36 135.23 6.37 -1.69
N TRP A 37 135.55 5.46 -2.60
CA TRP A 37 135.27 5.59 -4.02
C TRP A 37 133.80 5.26 -4.32
N VAL A 38 133.12 6.17 -5.02
CA VAL A 38 131.69 6.14 -5.29
C VAL A 38 131.44 6.06 -6.80
N GLY A 39 130.38 5.37 -7.20
CA GLY A 39 129.96 5.29 -8.61
C GLY A 39 129.41 6.62 -9.14
N LEU A 40 129.35 6.77 -10.47
CA LEU A 40 128.94 8.02 -11.14
C LEU A 40 127.61 8.59 -10.65
N ARG A 41 126.59 7.74 -10.44
CA ARG A 41 125.23 8.18 -10.08
C ARG A 41 125.15 8.72 -8.66
N ASP A 42 125.82 8.05 -7.72
CA ASP A 42 125.89 8.49 -6.33
C ASP A 42 126.79 9.72 -6.17
N TYR A 43 127.84 9.83 -6.99
CA TYR A 43 128.67 11.03 -7.09
C TYR A 43 127.88 12.23 -7.62
N GLN A 44 127.10 12.06 -8.69
CA GLN A 44 126.21 13.10 -9.22
C GLN A 44 125.15 13.53 -8.21
N ASN A 45 124.54 12.56 -7.49
CA ASN A 45 123.61 12.88 -6.42
C ASN A 45 124.29 13.70 -5.32
N ARG A 46 125.47 13.30 -4.84
CA ARG A 46 126.22 14.05 -3.81
C ARG A 46 126.59 15.47 -4.27
N LEU A 47 126.97 15.64 -5.53
CA LEU A 47 127.21 16.97 -6.12
C LEU A 47 125.93 17.81 -6.18
N ALA A 48 124.78 17.22 -6.54
CA ALA A 48 123.50 17.91 -6.57
C ALA A 48 123.06 18.40 -5.18
N TRP A 49 123.31 17.61 -4.11
CA TRP A 49 123.10 18.05 -2.72
C TRP A 49 123.99 19.23 -2.32
N GLY A 50 125.16 19.37 -2.96
CA GLY A 50 126.05 20.53 -2.82
C GLY A 50 125.67 21.75 -3.67
N GLY A 51 124.51 21.72 -4.35
CA GLY A 51 124.02 22.82 -5.19
C GLY A 51 124.46 22.74 -6.66
N LEU A 52 125.23 21.72 -7.05
CA LEU A 52 125.59 21.47 -8.45
C LEU A 52 124.56 20.53 -9.10
N THR A 53 123.34 21.04 -9.31
CA THR A 53 122.30 20.27 -10.00
C THR A 53 122.74 19.93 -11.43
N PRO A 54 122.20 18.87 -12.06
CA PRO A 54 122.58 18.47 -13.41
C PRO A 54 122.46 19.61 -14.45
N ALA A 55 121.52 20.53 -14.27
CA ALA A 55 121.38 21.72 -15.13
C ALA A 55 122.52 22.72 -14.92
N ILE A 56 122.89 23.00 -13.66
CA ILE A 56 124.03 23.85 -13.31
C ILE A 56 125.35 23.22 -13.77
N ALA A 57 125.49 21.91 -13.58
CA ALA A 57 126.64 21.14 -14.05
C ALA A 57 126.76 21.20 -15.58
N LYS A 58 125.64 21.16 -16.32
CA LYS A 58 125.62 21.27 -17.78
C LYS A 58 126.03 22.67 -18.28
N VAL A 59 125.69 23.71 -17.52
CA VAL A 59 126.13 25.10 -17.79
C VAL A 59 127.60 25.30 -17.43
N LEU A 60 128.08 24.72 -16.32
CA LEU A 60 129.47 24.79 -15.90
C LEU A 60 130.42 23.90 -16.73
N SER A 61 129.90 22.83 -17.33
CA SER A 61 130.65 21.94 -18.22
C SER A 61 130.80 22.46 -19.64
N LEU A 62 130.28 23.67 -19.93
CA LEU A 62 130.52 24.32 -21.21
C LEU A 62 131.98 24.77 -21.27
N GLU A 63 132.77 24.17 -22.17
CA GLU A 63 134.15 24.60 -22.43
C GLU A 63 134.17 26.04 -22.98
N GLN A 64 135.27 26.76 -22.77
CA GLN A 64 135.46 28.17 -23.15
C GLN A 64 135.43 28.32 -24.70
N GLY A 65 134.23 28.35 -25.27
CA GLY A 65 133.94 28.27 -26.71
C GLY A 65 132.54 27.75 -27.04
N ASP A 66 131.90 27.00 -26.14
CA ASP A 66 130.52 26.51 -26.30
C ASP A 66 129.44 27.52 -25.86
N THR A 67 129.83 28.72 -25.43
CA THR A 67 128.88 29.83 -25.16
C THR A 67 128.16 30.30 -26.44
N ASP A 68 128.74 30.10 -27.62
CA ASP A 68 128.06 30.40 -28.90
C ASP A 68 126.84 29.49 -29.12
N LYS A 69 126.86 28.25 -28.60
CA LYS A 69 125.70 27.33 -28.64
C LYS A 69 124.53 27.84 -27.79
N LEU A 70 124.79 28.68 -26.78
CA LEU A 70 123.73 29.35 -26.04
C LEU A 70 123.00 30.39 -26.90
N CYS A 71 123.68 31.07 -27.81
CA CYS A 71 123.08 32.01 -28.76
C CYS A 71 122.27 31.32 -29.87
N GLU A 72 122.51 30.03 -30.11
CA GLU A 72 121.77 29.21 -31.09
C GLU A 72 120.44 28.66 -30.54
N TYR A 73 120.25 28.64 -29.22
CA TYR A 73 118.98 28.21 -28.63
C TYR A 73 117.89 29.24 -28.83
N SER A 74 116.67 28.75 -29.08
CA SER A 74 115.49 29.62 -29.11
C SER A 74 115.29 30.32 -27.75
N PRO A 75 114.75 31.55 -27.73
CA PRO A 75 114.47 32.26 -26.48
C PRO A 75 113.64 31.46 -25.46
N ARG A 76 112.79 30.54 -25.94
CA ARG A 76 111.98 29.64 -25.10
C ARG A 76 112.83 28.53 -24.47
N ALA A 77 113.72 27.93 -25.24
CA ALA A 77 114.63 26.90 -24.73
C ALA A 77 115.65 27.45 -23.73
N LEU A 78 116.09 28.70 -23.93
CA LEU A 78 116.93 29.41 -22.96
C LEU A 78 116.18 29.69 -21.66
N LEU A 79 114.93 30.14 -21.76
CA LEU A 79 114.07 30.39 -20.59
C LEU A 79 113.80 29.10 -19.80
N ASP A 80 113.55 27.98 -20.49
CA ASP A 80 113.36 26.68 -19.84
C ASP A 80 114.61 26.21 -19.10
N LEU A 81 115.80 26.41 -19.69
CA LEU A 81 117.08 26.08 -19.03
C LEU A 81 117.32 26.95 -17.79
N VAL A 82 116.93 28.23 -17.84
CA VAL A 82 116.97 29.13 -16.68
C VAL A 82 116.02 28.62 -15.59
N PHE A 83 114.78 28.27 -15.93
CA PHE A 83 113.82 27.72 -14.95
C PHE A 83 114.22 26.35 -14.41
N ASP A 84 114.91 25.52 -15.19
CA ASP A 84 115.51 24.25 -14.74
C ASP A 84 116.63 24.49 -13.71
N VAL A 85 117.44 25.53 -13.89
CA VAL A 85 118.54 25.90 -12.97
C VAL A 85 118.01 26.47 -11.65
N PHE A 86 116.91 27.24 -11.70
CA PHE A 86 116.28 27.81 -10.50
C PHE A 86 115.28 26.88 -9.80
N GLY A 87 114.89 25.75 -10.42
CA GLY A 87 113.95 24.78 -9.85
C GLY A 87 112.46 25.14 -10.02
N ASP A 88 112.15 26.24 -10.71
CA ASP A 88 110.78 26.74 -10.90
C ASP A 88 109.99 26.02 -12.01
N LYS A 89 110.68 25.20 -12.82
CA LYS A 89 110.05 24.51 -13.95
C LYS A 89 109.02 23.45 -13.52
N GLU A 90 109.29 22.70 -12.45
CA GLU A 90 108.33 21.70 -11.95
C GLU A 90 107.01 22.37 -11.52
N VAL A 91 107.07 23.59 -10.99
CA VAL A 91 105.89 24.38 -10.61
C VAL A 91 105.10 24.81 -11.86
N LEU A 92 105.80 25.24 -12.91
CA LEU A 92 105.16 25.61 -14.18
C LEU A 92 104.52 24.42 -14.89
N ASP A 93 105.19 23.27 -14.90
CA ASP A 93 104.69 22.04 -15.52
C ASP A 93 103.47 21.50 -14.75
N ASN A 94 103.51 21.51 -13.41
CA ASN A 94 102.37 21.14 -12.58
C ASN A 94 101.18 22.09 -12.78
N TYR A 95 101.42 23.40 -12.91
CA TYR A 95 100.36 24.37 -13.20
C TYR A 95 99.76 24.18 -14.59
N GLN A 96 100.59 23.87 -15.60
CA GLN A 96 100.11 23.57 -16.95
C GLN A 96 99.26 22.29 -16.95
N ALA A 97 99.72 21.23 -16.30
CA ALA A 97 98.96 19.99 -16.13
C ALA A 97 97.62 20.23 -15.42
N ALA A 98 97.61 20.94 -14.29
CA ALA A 98 96.39 21.29 -13.57
C ALA A 98 95.43 22.12 -14.43
N ARG A 99 95.95 23.03 -15.27
CA ARG A 99 95.14 23.83 -16.19
C ARG A 99 94.54 22.99 -17.32
N GLU A 100 95.27 22.00 -17.82
CA GLU A 100 94.76 21.06 -18.82
C GLU A 100 93.71 20.11 -18.25
N GLU A 101 93.94 19.59 -17.04
CA GLU A 101 92.97 18.81 -16.28
C GLU A 101 91.70 19.63 -16.01
N GLN A 102 91.83 20.88 -15.57
CA GLN A 102 90.69 21.79 -15.38
C GLN A 102 89.90 21.95 -16.68
N LYS A 103 90.57 22.20 -17.81
CA LYS A 103 89.90 22.34 -19.10
C LYS A 103 89.22 21.04 -19.55
N SER A 104 89.80 19.88 -19.25
CA SER A 104 89.17 18.60 -19.54
C SER A 104 87.91 18.42 -18.69
N ALA A 105 88.00 18.69 -17.40
CA ALA A 105 86.88 18.64 -16.48
C ALA A 105 85.77 19.63 -16.87
N GLU A 106 86.11 20.85 -17.31
CA GLU A 106 85.13 21.82 -17.81
C GLU A 106 84.36 21.29 -19.02
N ARG A 107 85.05 20.67 -19.99
CA ARG A 107 84.38 20.06 -21.16
C ARG A 107 83.51 18.86 -20.78
N GLU A 108 83.96 18.04 -19.83
CA GLU A 108 83.17 16.93 -19.31
C GLU A 108 81.92 17.42 -18.58
N LEU A 109 82.04 18.48 -17.78
CA LEU A 109 80.91 19.13 -17.12
C LEU A 109 79.92 19.72 -18.12
N GLU A 110 80.40 20.37 -19.19
CA GLU A 110 79.55 20.85 -20.29
C GLU A 110 78.82 19.69 -20.98
N GLY A 111 79.52 18.58 -21.27
CA GLY A 111 78.93 17.38 -21.84
C GLY A 111 77.83 16.78 -20.96
N ILE A 112 78.12 16.61 -19.67
CA ILE A 112 77.15 16.12 -18.68
C ILE A 112 75.97 17.10 -18.55
N GLY A 113 76.21 18.41 -18.63
CA GLY A 113 75.17 19.43 -18.62
C GLY A 113 74.18 19.26 -19.76
N LEU A 114 74.67 19.06 -20.99
CA LEU A 114 73.83 18.81 -22.17
C LEU A 114 73.05 17.49 -22.06
N ASP A 115 73.69 16.42 -21.57
CA ASP A 115 73.03 15.14 -21.35
C ASP A 115 71.92 15.25 -20.29
N LEU A 116 72.16 16.03 -19.24
CA LEU A 116 71.18 16.28 -18.19
C LEU A 116 69.98 17.08 -18.71
N GLU A 117 70.19 18.10 -19.54
CA GLU A 117 69.10 18.84 -20.19
C GLU A 117 68.30 17.96 -21.12
N ARG A 118 68.97 17.11 -21.90
CA ARG A 118 68.32 16.12 -22.77
C ARG A 118 67.47 15.13 -21.95
N LEU A 119 68.00 14.61 -20.86
CA LEU A 119 67.27 13.69 -19.97
C LEU A 119 66.09 14.38 -19.30
N ARG A 120 66.21 15.65 -18.89
CA ARG A 120 65.08 16.44 -18.38
C ARG A 120 63.98 16.61 -19.42
N ALA A 121 64.33 16.96 -20.66
CA ALA A 121 63.36 17.07 -21.74
C ALA A 121 62.64 15.74 -22.03
N GLN A 122 63.38 14.64 -22.03
CA GLN A 122 62.81 13.30 -22.18
C GLN A 122 61.88 12.93 -21.01
N ALA A 123 62.28 13.21 -19.77
CA ALA A 123 61.48 12.94 -18.59
C ALA A 123 60.17 13.76 -18.59
N GLU A 124 60.23 15.04 -18.97
CA GLU A 124 59.05 15.89 -19.12
C GLU A 124 58.11 15.40 -20.22
N SER A 125 58.64 14.99 -21.38
CA SER A 125 57.83 14.36 -22.45
C SER A 125 57.13 13.09 -21.97
N LYS A 126 57.83 12.22 -21.24
CA LYS A 126 57.24 11.00 -20.68
C LYS A 126 56.24 11.27 -19.57
N ARG A 127 56.43 12.32 -18.78
CA ARG A 127 55.43 12.78 -17.81
C ARG A 127 54.15 13.20 -18.51
N LEU A 128 54.25 14.03 -19.55
CA LEU A 128 53.10 14.46 -20.35
C LEU A 128 52.38 13.29 -21.01
N GLU A 129 53.11 12.33 -21.59
CA GLU A 129 52.51 11.09 -22.13
C GLU A 129 51.75 10.30 -21.05
N ALA A 130 52.31 10.16 -19.85
CA ALA A 130 51.67 9.46 -18.75
C ALA A 130 50.41 10.19 -18.23
N ASP A 131 50.45 11.52 -18.16
CA ASP A 131 49.31 12.33 -17.74
C ASP A 131 48.18 12.28 -18.78
N ASN A 132 48.52 12.35 -20.07
CA ASN A 132 47.55 12.17 -21.17
C ASN A 132 46.91 10.77 -21.11
N PHE A 133 47.69 9.73 -20.85
CA PHE A 133 47.17 8.37 -20.70
C PHE A 133 46.22 8.25 -19.51
N ARG A 134 46.54 8.88 -18.38
CA ARG A 134 45.66 8.89 -17.19
C ARG A 134 44.34 9.59 -17.47
N GLN A 135 44.38 10.75 -18.15
CA GLN A 135 43.16 11.48 -18.54
C GLN A 135 42.32 10.66 -19.50
N TRP A 136 42.93 10.07 -20.53
CA TRP A 136 42.24 9.18 -21.46
C TRP A 136 41.60 8.01 -20.73
N LYS A 137 42.32 7.37 -19.80
CA LYS A 137 41.80 6.25 -19.03
C LYS A 137 40.62 6.68 -18.16
N GLN A 138 40.72 7.82 -17.47
CA GLN A 138 39.61 8.35 -16.68
C GLN A 138 38.37 8.57 -17.56
N HIS A 139 38.52 9.21 -18.72
CA HIS A 139 37.39 9.42 -19.63
C HIS A 139 36.86 8.12 -20.23
N ALA A 140 37.72 7.14 -20.53
CA ALA A 140 37.30 5.84 -21.01
C ALA A 140 36.50 5.08 -19.94
N ASP A 141 36.96 5.10 -18.69
CA ASP A 141 36.27 4.50 -17.55
C ASP A 141 34.92 5.22 -17.29
N GLU A 142 34.87 6.55 -17.42
CA GLU A 142 33.64 7.37 -17.33
C GLU A 142 32.65 7.03 -18.45
N VAL A 143 33.10 6.95 -19.70
CA VAL A 143 32.25 6.56 -20.84
C VAL A 143 31.70 5.16 -20.63
N GLN A 144 32.54 4.22 -20.21
CA GLN A 144 32.12 2.85 -19.92
C GLN A 144 31.07 2.81 -18.79
N ALA A 145 31.27 3.58 -17.71
CA ALA A 145 30.30 3.67 -16.61
C ALA A 145 28.98 4.30 -17.06
N LEU A 146 29.03 5.35 -17.88
CA LEU A 146 27.85 6.00 -18.44
C LEU A 146 27.05 5.05 -19.32
N GLU A 147 27.70 4.34 -20.23
CA GLU A 147 27.06 3.41 -21.17
C GLU A 147 26.54 2.15 -20.48
N ALA A 148 27.31 1.56 -19.56
CA ALA A 148 26.94 0.28 -18.94
C ALA A 148 25.94 0.42 -17.79
N GLU A 149 25.97 1.52 -17.04
CA GLU A 149 25.20 1.66 -15.80
C GLU A 149 24.24 2.86 -15.82
N VAL A 150 24.73 4.05 -16.13
CA VAL A 150 23.95 5.28 -15.92
C VAL A 150 22.83 5.43 -16.95
N VAL A 151 23.15 5.34 -18.24
CA VAL A 151 22.17 5.49 -19.33
C VAL A 151 21.06 4.44 -19.22
N PRO A 152 21.35 3.12 -19.09
CA PRO A 152 20.30 2.11 -18.97
C PRO A 152 19.39 2.32 -17.75
N ARG A 153 19.94 2.78 -16.62
CA ARG A 153 19.13 3.07 -15.42
C ARG A 153 18.22 4.27 -15.61
N LEU A 154 18.69 5.31 -16.28
CA LEU A 154 17.88 6.48 -16.60
C LEU A 154 16.77 6.12 -17.59
N GLU A 155 17.07 5.35 -18.63
CA GLU A 155 16.07 4.86 -19.59
C GLU A 155 14.98 4.05 -18.89
N VAL A 156 15.37 3.11 -18.01
CA VAL A 156 14.39 2.32 -17.22
C VAL A 156 13.55 3.22 -16.31
N ALA A 157 14.15 4.24 -15.69
CA ALA A 157 13.42 5.17 -14.82
C ALA A 157 12.45 6.08 -15.61
N GLU A 158 12.83 6.52 -16.81
CA GLU A 158 11.98 7.28 -17.72
C GLU A 158 10.81 6.43 -18.24
N LEU A 159 11.09 5.25 -18.79
CA LEU A 159 10.06 4.31 -19.25
C LEU A 159 9.11 3.92 -18.12
N SER A 160 9.62 3.72 -16.90
CA SER A 160 8.78 3.41 -15.73
C SER A 160 7.84 4.58 -15.39
N ARG A 161 8.33 5.83 -15.49
CA ARG A 161 7.51 7.03 -15.28
C ARG A 161 6.44 7.15 -16.36
N GLU A 162 6.79 6.97 -17.63
CA GLU A 162 5.83 7.00 -18.74
C GLU A 162 4.76 5.92 -18.59
N ILE A 163 5.14 4.67 -18.32
CA ILE A 163 4.20 3.57 -18.08
C ILE A 163 3.26 3.89 -16.91
N SER A 164 3.77 4.49 -15.84
CA SER A 164 2.95 4.88 -14.70
C SER A 164 1.93 5.98 -15.04
N ALA A 165 2.36 6.96 -15.85
CA ALA A 165 1.50 8.04 -16.32
C ALA A 165 0.40 7.50 -17.23
N GLU A 166 0.74 6.66 -18.21
CA GLU A 166 -0.21 6.00 -19.10
C GLU A 166 -1.21 5.12 -18.33
N ARG A 167 -0.72 4.32 -17.36
CA ARG A 167 -1.61 3.53 -16.48
C ARG A 167 -2.59 4.41 -15.72
N SER A 168 -2.13 5.56 -15.22
CA SER A 168 -3.00 6.51 -14.53
C SER A 168 -4.02 7.14 -15.49
N GLY A 169 -3.62 7.43 -16.73
CA GLY A 169 -4.50 7.92 -17.80
C GLY A 169 -5.58 6.90 -18.14
N ILE A 170 -5.20 5.64 -18.35
CA ILE A 170 -6.14 4.53 -18.60
C ILE A 170 -7.10 4.34 -17.42
N ALA A 171 -6.62 4.44 -16.18
CA ALA A 171 -7.47 4.32 -15.00
C ALA A 171 -8.53 5.43 -14.94
N ARG A 172 -8.15 6.67 -15.25
CA ARG A 172 -9.10 7.81 -15.36
C ARG A 172 -10.13 7.58 -16.46
N LEU A 173 -9.69 7.19 -17.65
CA LEU A 173 -10.58 6.90 -18.79
C LEU A 173 -11.57 5.78 -18.47
N ARG A 174 -11.14 4.73 -17.76
CA ARG A 174 -12.04 3.65 -17.31
C ARG A 174 -13.09 4.15 -16.32
N GLU A 175 -12.72 5.03 -15.42
CA GLU A 175 -13.67 5.62 -14.47
C GLU A 175 -14.67 6.55 -15.17
N ASP A 176 -14.19 7.35 -16.12
CA ASP A 176 -15.06 8.16 -16.96
C ASP A 176 -16.03 7.29 -17.76
N LEU A 177 -15.57 6.20 -18.36
CA LEU A 177 -16.45 5.25 -19.06
C LEU A 177 -17.50 4.63 -18.14
N ARG A 178 -17.14 4.27 -16.90
CA ARG A 178 -18.11 3.76 -15.92
C ARG A 178 -19.15 4.80 -15.55
N ARG A 179 -18.73 6.06 -15.34
CA ARG A 179 -19.64 7.18 -15.08
C ARG A 179 -20.59 7.38 -16.25
N LEU A 180 -20.08 7.45 -17.48
CA LEU A 180 -20.89 7.60 -18.68
C LEU A 180 -21.86 6.42 -18.88
N ALA A 181 -21.44 5.19 -18.59
CA ALA A 181 -22.31 4.03 -18.66
C ALA A 181 -23.45 4.12 -17.65
N PHE A 182 -23.17 4.51 -16.40
CA PHE A 182 -24.19 4.74 -15.39
C PHE A 182 -25.16 5.86 -15.78
N GLU A 183 -24.64 6.98 -16.29
CA GLU A 183 -25.45 8.07 -16.81
C GLU A 183 -26.36 7.59 -17.95
N HIS A 184 -25.81 6.86 -18.92
CA HIS A 184 -26.56 6.26 -20.02
C HIS A 184 -27.67 5.34 -19.51
N ASP A 185 -27.37 4.40 -18.62
CA ASP A 185 -28.34 3.46 -18.08
C ASP A 185 -29.46 4.17 -17.31
N SER A 186 -29.12 5.21 -16.55
CA SER A 186 -30.11 6.04 -15.84
C SER A 186 -31.05 6.77 -16.80
N VAL A 187 -30.51 7.31 -17.90
CA VAL A 187 -31.30 7.99 -18.94
C VAL A 187 -32.15 7.00 -19.72
N SER A 188 -31.60 5.83 -20.07
CA SER A 188 -32.36 4.76 -20.73
C SER A 188 -33.49 4.24 -19.85
N ALA A 189 -33.25 4.03 -18.56
CA ALA A 189 -34.29 3.62 -17.61
C ALA A 189 -35.41 4.66 -17.51
N ARG A 190 -35.04 5.95 -17.44
CA ARG A 190 -36.02 7.05 -17.42
C ARG A 190 -36.81 7.13 -18.72
N LEU A 191 -36.16 6.94 -19.87
CA LEU A 191 -36.82 6.91 -21.17
C LEU A 191 -37.85 5.77 -21.21
N ASN A 192 -37.46 4.56 -20.80
CA ASN A 192 -38.34 3.40 -20.76
C ASN A 192 -39.54 3.58 -19.82
N ALA A 193 -39.33 4.23 -18.66
CA ALA A 193 -40.42 4.57 -17.75
C ALA A 193 -41.41 5.54 -18.39
N VAL A 194 -40.92 6.63 -19.00
CA VAL A 194 -41.77 7.62 -19.68
C VAL A 194 -42.50 7.02 -20.88
N THR A 195 -41.87 6.13 -21.65
CA THR A 195 -42.56 5.42 -22.73
C THR A 195 -43.65 4.50 -22.20
N GLY A 196 -43.40 3.78 -21.09
CA GLY A 196 -44.40 2.95 -20.44
C GLY A 196 -45.58 3.77 -19.88
N GLU A 197 -45.30 4.92 -19.24
CA GLU A 197 -46.33 5.87 -18.79
C GLU A 197 -47.17 6.39 -19.97
N ARG A 198 -46.53 6.72 -21.09
CA ARG A 198 -47.21 7.18 -22.31
C ARG A 198 -48.11 6.09 -22.89
N GLU A 199 -47.64 4.85 -22.96
CA GLU A 199 -48.42 3.71 -23.45
C GLU A 199 -49.60 3.39 -22.51
N GLY A 200 -49.37 3.42 -21.19
CA GLY A 200 -50.41 3.28 -20.17
C GLY A 200 -51.47 4.38 -20.26
N ALA A 201 -51.05 5.65 -20.43
CA ALA A 201 -51.98 6.75 -20.63
C ALA A 201 -52.76 6.63 -21.94
N SER A 202 -52.11 6.16 -23.02
CA SER A 202 -52.77 5.94 -24.31
C SER A 202 -53.81 4.82 -24.25
N THR A 203 -53.53 3.74 -23.53
CA THR A 203 -54.47 2.62 -23.35
C THR A 203 -55.64 3.02 -22.46
N ALA A 204 -55.38 3.68 -21.32
CA ALA A 204 -56.43 4.23 -20.46
C ALA A 204 -57.34 5.24 -21.20
N LEU A 205 -56.76 6.08 -22.06
CA LEU A 205 -57.55 7.00 -22.90
C LEU A 205 -58.42 6.25 -23.91
N ALA A 206 -57.92 5.17 -24.51
CA ALA A 206 -58.69 4.34 -25.43
C ALA A 206 -59.85 3.63 -24.72
N GLU A 207 -59.61 3.07 -23.53
CA GLU A 207 -60.63 2.45 -22.69
C GLU A 207 -61.68 3.44 -22.23
N ALA A 208 -61.27 4.65 -21.81
CA ALA A 208 -62.20 5.71 -21.42
C ALA A 208 -63.11 6.13 -22.59
N ARG A 209 -62.55 6.26 -23.80
CA ARG A 209 -63.34 6.57 -25.01
C ARG A 209 -64.32 5.47 -25.39
N GLU A 210 -63.90 4.21 -25.28
CA GLU A 210 -64.79 3.07 -25.51
C GLU A 210 -65.91 3.02 -24.48
N GLN A 211 -65.60 3.32 -23.21
CA GLN A 211 -66.60 3.38 -22.16
C GLN A 211 -67.58 4.54 -22.38
N GLU A 212 -67.09 5.73 -22.77
CA GLU A 212 -67.90 6.89 -23.14
C GLU A 212 -68.85 6.53 -24.29
N PHE A 213 -68.34 5.89 -25.34
CA PHE A 213 -69.15 5.41 -26.46
C PHE A 213 -70.25 4.43 -26.01
N ARG A 214 -69.93 3.46 -25.14
CA ARG A 214 -70.91 2.51 -24.60
C ARG A 214 -71.96 3.18 -23.73
N THR A 215 -71.57 4.17 -22.92
CA THR A 215 -72.53 4.92 -22.10
C THR A 215 -73.45 5.75 -22.97
N ASP A 216 -72.94 6.38 -24.02
CA ASP A 216 -73.74 7.15 -24.97
C ASP A 216 -74.73 6.24 -25.71
N ASP A 217 -74.28 5.08 -26.18
CA ASP A 217 -75.15 4.08 -26.84
C ASP A 217 -76.25 3.57 -25.90
N ALA A 218 -75.89 3.26 -24.64
CA ALA A 218 -76.87 2.86 -23.62
C ALA A 218 -77.86 3.99 -23.29
N GLN A 219 -77.41 5.25 -23.25
CA GLN A 219 -78.29 6.41 -23.05
C GLN A 219 -79.26 6.60 -24.22
N LEU A 220 -78.77 6.48 -25.46
CA LEU A 220 -79.60 6.51 -26.67
C LEU A 220 -80.66 5.40 -26.64
N ALA A 221 -80.27 4.17 -26.33
CA ALA A 221 -81.20 3.04 -26.23
C ALA A 221 -82.24 3.24 -25.12
N ALA A 222 -81.84 3.78 -23.96
CA ALA A 222 -82.77 4.09 -22.87
C ALA A 222 -83.74 5.21 -23.27
N HIS A 223 -83.27 6.22 -23.99
CA HIS A 223 -84.12 7.30 -24.51
C HIS A 223 -85.12 6.79 -25.55
N ASP A 224 -84.71 5.89 -26.44
CA ASP A 224 -85.62 5.24 -27.40
C ASP A 224 -86.67 4.38 -26.68
N ALA A 225 -86.28 3.62 -25.66
CA ALA A 225 -87.20 2.84 -24.84
C ALA A 225 -88.20 3.74 -24.07
N LEU A 226 -87.75 4.88 -23.54
CA LEU A 226 -88.62 5.88 -22.91
C LEU A 226 -89.64 6.42 -23.92
N ARG A 227 -89.20 6.75 -25.14
CA ARG A 227 -90.08 7.22 -26.20
C ARG A 227 -91.12 6.16 -26.60
N ASP A 228 -90.75 4.88 -26.61
CA ASP A 228 -91.68 3.79 -26.85
C ASP A 228 -92.72 3.65 -25.72
N ILE A 229 -92.29 3.77 -24.45
CA ILE A 229 -93.19 3.78 -23.29
C ILE A 229 -94.13 4.99 -23.35
N GLU A 230 -93.62 6.18 -23.66
CA GLU A 230 -94.44 7.39 -23.84
C GLU A 230 -95.50 7.18 -24.92
N ARG A 231 -95.13 6.56 -26.06
CA ARG A 231 -96.09 6.21 -27.12
C ARG A 231 -97.15 5.23 -26.61
N LEU A 232 -96.78 4.19 -25.86
CA LEU A 232 -97.71 3.23 -25.29
C LEU A 232 -98.65 3.87 -24.25
N LEU A 233 -98.15 4.79 -23.43
CA LEU A 233 -98.98 5.56 -22.48
C LEU A 233 -99.95 6.49 -23.20
N ASP A 234 -99.54 7.08 -24.33
CA ASP A 234 -100.44 7.87 -25.16
C ASP A 234 -101.50 7.00 -25.86
N GLU A 235 -101.14 5.79 -26.28
CA GLU A 235 -102.09 4.79 -26.79
C GLU A 235 -103.07 4.33 -25.69
N GLU A 236 -102.59 4.03 -24.48
CA GLU A 236 -103.41 3.68 -23.32
C GLU A 236 -104.39 4.83 -22.99
N ARG A 237 -103.92 6.08 -22.93
CA ARG A 237 -104.77 7.25 -22.69
C ARG A 237 -105.87 7.35 -23.74
N LYS A 238 -105.55 7.22 -25.03
CA LYS A 238 -106.54 7.21 -26.12
C LYS A 238 -107.54 6.06 -26.01
N LEU A 239 -107.09 4.87 -25.58
CA LEU A 239 -107.97 3.72 -25.38
C LEU A 239 -108.91 3.95 -24.19
N ARG A 240 -108.41 4.48 -23.07
CA ARG A 240 -109.26 4.86 -21.93
C ARG A 240 -110.30 5.91 -22.31
N GLU A 241 -109.92 6.92 -23.10
CA GLU A 241 -110.86 7.91 -23.64
C GLU A 241 -111.96 7.24 -24.49
N ARG A 242 -111.60 6.25 -25.32
CA ARG A 242 -112.58 5.48 -26.11
C ARG A 242 -113.51 4.63 -25.23
N VAL A 243 -112.96 3.90 -24.25
CA VAL A 243 -113.76 3.10 -23.30
C VAL A 243 -114.72 3.99 -22.51
N ALA A 244 -114.27 5.18 -22.06
CA ALA A 244 -115.12 6.17 -21.42
C ALA A 244 -116.30 6.57 -22.32
N SER A 245 -116.06 6.72 -23.63
CA SER A 245 -117.08 7.12 -24.60
C SER A 245 -118.05 5.98 -25.00
N GLU A 246 -117.59 4.73 -25.03
CA GLU A 246 -118.36 3.58 -25.52
C GLU A 246 -119.09 2.78 -24.42
N HIS A 247 -118.55 2.70 -23.20
CA HIS A 247 -119.11 1.89 -22.09
C HIS A 247 -119.53 2.74 -20.88
N GLY A 248 -119.38 4.06 -20.94
CA GLY A 248 -119.74 4.99 -19.87
C GLY A 248 -118.80 4.94 -18.67
N ALA A 249 -118.99 5.86 -17.72
CA ALA A 249 -118.14 6.03 -16.54
C ALA A 249 -118.05 4.80 -15.60
N ASP A 250 -118.94 3.82 -15.79
CA ASP A 250 -119.06 2.63 -14.92
C ASP A 250 -117.89 1.65 -15.11
N ALA A 251 -117.40 1.47 -16.33
CA ALA A 251 -116.27 0.57 -16.60
C ALA A 251 -114.96 1.09 -15.99
N LEU A 252 -114.75 2.42 -16.04
CA LEU A 252 -113.57 3.07 -15.45
C LEU A 252 -113.65 3.11 -13.91
N ALA A 253 -114.85 3.23 -13.34
CA ALA A 253 -115.05 3.15 -11.89
C ALA A 253 -114.72 1.75 -11.35
N LEU A 254 -115.15 0.70 -12.06
CA LEU A 254 -114.85 -0.68 -11.70
C LEU A 254 -113.35 -1.00 -11.78
N GLU A 255 -112.65 -0.49 -12.80
CA GLU A 255 -111.19 -0.62 -12.87
C GLU A 255 -110.48 0.11 -11.71
N ALA A 256 -110.96 1.29 -11.31
CA ALA A 256 -110.39 2.02 -10.18
C ALA A 256 -110.61 1.29 -8.85
N GLU A 257 -111.78 0.68 -8.65
CA GLU A 257 -112.07 -0.17 -7.50
C GLU A 257 -111.17 -1.41 -7.48
N TYR A 258 -110.96 -2.05 -8.64
CA TYR A 258 -110.06 -3.19 -8.77
C TYR A 258 -108.60 -2.80 -8.47
N ALA A 259 -108.12 -1.68 -8.99
CA ALA A 259 -106.78 -1.18 -8.72
C ALA A 259 -106.56 -0.83 -7.24
N ALA A 260 -107.58 -0.26 -6.58
CA ALA A 260 -107.54 -0.02 -5.15
C ALA A 260 -107.50 -1.33 -4.34
N ALA A 261 -108.28 -2.34 -4.76
CA ALA A 261 -108.26 -3.66 -4.15
C ALA A 261 -106.90 -4.34 -4.30
N ASP A 262 -106.31 -4.37 -5.50
CA ASP A 262 -104.98 -4.95 -5.73
C ASP A 262 -103.88 -4.21 -4.94
N ALA A 263 -103.95 -2.88 -4.83
CA ALA A 263 -103.03 -2.12 -3.99
C ALA A 263 -103.15 -2.51 -2.50
N THR A 264 -104.37 -2.77 -2.02
CA THR A 264 -104.59 -3.24 -0.65
C THR A 264 -104.04 -4.66 -0.45
N VAL A 265 -104.22 -5.56 -1.44
CA VAL A 265 -103.67 -6.93 -1.40
C VAL A 265 -102.15 -6.90 -1.36
N ALA A 266 -101.51 -6.08 -2.20
CA ALA A 266 -100.06 -5.95 -2.22
C ALA A 266 -99.51 -5.42 -0.89
N LYS A 267 -100.20 -4.44 -0.29
CA LYS A 267 -99.83 -3.89 1.03
C LYS A 267 -99.95 -4.96 2.12
N LEU A 268 -101.06 -5.69 2.16
CA LEU A 268 -101.28 -6.77 3.13
C LEU A 268 -100.26 -7.90 2.97
N ALA A 269 -99.90 -8.27 1.73
CA ALA A 269 -98.87 -9.29 1.48
C ALA A 269 -97.46 -8.84 1.95
N PHE A 270 -97.14 -7.55 1.84
CA PHE A 270 -95.90 -7.00 2.41
C PHE A 270 -95.91 -7.03 3.94
N GLU A 271 -97.03 -6.61 4.55
CA GLU A 271 -97.21 -6.63 6.00
C GLU A 271 -97.15 -8.06 6.57
N GLU A 272 -97.76 -9.04 5.87
CA GLU A 272 -97.69 -10.46 6.21
C GLU A 272 -96.24 -10.95 6.25
N ARG A 273 -95.47 -10.72 5.18
CA ARG A 273 -94.06 -11.14 5.12
C ARG A 273 -93.22 -10.54 6.23
N ALA A 274 -93.44 -9.26 6.54
CA ALA A 274 -92.75 -8.59 7.63
C ALA A 274 -93.12 -9.16 9.01
N LEU A 275 -94.39 -9.54 9.22
CA LEU A 275 -94.84 -10.17 10.47
C LEU A 275 -94.29 -11.59 10.63
N VAL A 276 -94.23 -12.37 9.55
CA VAL A 276 -93.64 -13.72 9.55
C VAL A 276 -92.16 -13.66 9.92
N GLN A 277 -91.38 -12.76 9.30
CA GLN A 277 -89.97 -12.59 9.62
C GLN A 277 -89.75 -12.23 11.10
N ARG A 278 -90.55 -11.31 11.66
CA ARG A 278 -90.51 -10.95 13.08
C ARG A 278 -90.87 -12.13 13.99
N PHE A 279 -91.82 -12.97 13.59
CA PHE A 279 -92.20 -14.16 14.34
C PHE A 279 -91.03 -15.14 14.40
N GLU A 280 -90.40 -15.43 13.24
CA GLU A 280 -89.24 -16.33 13.12
C GLU A 280 -88.10 -15.88 14.03
N GLU A 281 -87.71 -14.60 13.98
CA GLU A 281 -86.69 -13.98 14.84
C GLU A 281 -86.98 -14.20 16.34
N LYS A 282 -88.25 -14.03 16.76
CA LYS A 282 -88.66 -14.23 18.16
C LYS A 282 -88.64 -15.71 18.57
N THR A 283 -89.01 -16.62 17.68
CA THR A 283 -88.89 -18.07 17.94
C THR A 283 -87.43 -18.54 18.05
N GLU A 284 -86.52 -18.02 17.22
CA GLU A 284 -85.09 -18.33 17.33
C GLU A 284 -84.49 -17.80 18.64
N ALA A 285 -84.84 -16.57 19.03
CA ALA A 285 -84.44 -16.02 20.32
C ALA A 285 -84.92 -16.88 21.51
N LEU A 286 -86.13 -17.43 21.42
CA LEU A 286 -86.69 -18.34 22.44
C LEU A 286 -85.95 -19.68 22.50
N ARG A 287 -85.54 -20.25 21.35
CA ARG A 287 -84.75 -21.49 21.30
C ARG A 287 -83.35 -21.27 21.89
N ALA A 288 -82.67 -20.19 21.51
CA ALA A 288 -81.35 -19.84 22.04
C ALA A 288 -81.37 -19.62 23.56
N ALA A 289 -82.45 -19.07 24.11
CA ALA A 289 -82.63 -18.91 25.56
C ALA A 289 -82.87 -20.25 26.29
N ARG A 290 -83.52 -21.22 25.64
CA ARG A 290 -83.70 -22.58 26.20
C ARG A 290 -82.39 -23.37 26.24
N GLU A 291 -81.54 -23.25 25.23
CA GLU A 291 -80.25 -23.95 25.17
C GLU A 291 -79.20 -23.39 26.16
N ARG A 292 -79.39 -22.17 26.68
CA ARG A 292 -78.51 -21.57 27.70
C ARG A 292 -78.83 -22.00 29.15
N ARG A 293 -79.86 -22.82 29.40
CA ARG A 293 -80.10 -23.43 30.72
C ARG A 293 -79.23 -24.67 30.91
N GLY A 294 -78.05 -24.48 31.53
CA GLY A 294 -77.27 -25.54 32.18
C GLY A 294 -75.93 -25.85 31.52
N ALA A 295 -74.83 -25.46 32.14
CA ALA A 295 -73.53 -26.08 31.87
C ALA A 295 -73.56 -27.54 32.36
N PRO A 296 -72.88 -28.49 31.69
CA PRO A 296 -72.99 -29.91 32.00
C PRO A 296 -72.67 -30.18 33.47
N ALA A 297 -73.62 -30.77 34.19
CA ALA A 297 -73.39 -31.24 35.54
C ALA A 297 -72.33 -32.35 35.49
N ASP A 298 -71.21 -32.18 36.22
CA ASP A 298 -70.20 -33.23 36.35
C ASP A 298 -70.89 -34.54 36.76
N ALA A 299 -70.74 -35.58 35.92
CA ALA A 299 -71.46 -36.85 36.07
C ALA A 299 -71.27 -37.48 37.46
N ASP A 300 -70.09 -37.25 38.06
CA ASP A 300 -69.72 -37.70 39.40
C ASP A 300 -70.63 -37.11 40.49
N VAL A 301 -71.07 -35.85 40.33
CA VAL A 301 -71.94 -35.16 41.30
C VAL A 301 -73.38 -35.62 41.17
N SER A 302 -73.87 -35.77 39.94
CA SER A 302 -75.22 -36.30 39.67
C SER A 302 -75.35 -37.75 40.14
N ALA A 303 -74.33 -38.59 39.90
CA ALA A 303 -74.29 -39.97 40.36
C ALA A 303 -74.26 -40.08 41.90
N PHE A 304 -73.47 -39.23 42.57
CA PHE A 304 -73.41 -39.22 44.03
C PHE A 304 -74.72 -38.71 44.67
N ARG A 305 -75.38 -37.70 44.09
CA ARG A 305 -76.72 -37.26 44.51
C ARG A 305 -77.77 -38.37 44.37
N ALA A 306 -77.70 -39.16 43.30
CA ALA A 306 -78.57 -40.33 43.15
C ALA A 306 -78.34 -41.36 44.26
N GLN A 307 -77.09 -41.66 44.61
CA GLN A 307 -76.75 -42.58 45.71
C GLN A 307 -77.21 -42.06 47.08
N LEU A 308 -77.09 -40.76 47.35
CA LEU A 308 -77.61 -40.16 48.58
C LEU A 308 -79.14 -40.25 48.65
N THR A 309 -79.82 -40.06 47.52
CA THR A 309 -81.28 -40.20 47.41
C THR A 309 -81.73 -41.63 47.66
N GLU A 310 -81.03 -42.61 47.06
CA GLU A 310 -81.30 -44.04 47.26
C GLU A 310 -81.06 -44.48 48.71
N ALA A 311 -80.05 -43.89 49.37
CA ALA A 311 -79.77 -44.10 50.79
C ALA A 311 -80.74 -43.36 51.74
N GLY A 312 -81.70 -42.58 51.21
CA GLY A 312 -82.67 -41.81 51.99
C GLY A 312 -82.08 -40.60 52.73
N ILE A 313 -80.88 -40.14 52.33
CA ILE A 313 -80.19 -39.00 52.94
C ILE A 313 -80.65 -37.71 52.24
N ALA A 314 -81.31 -36.84 52.99
CA ALA A 314 -81.79 -35.55 52.49
C ALA A 314 -80.64 -34.56 52.26
N HIS A 315 -80.52 -34.06 51.03
CA HIS A 315 -79.39 -33.22 50.61
C HIS A 315 -79.78 -32.20 49.52
N CYS A 316 -79.08 -31.06 49.47
CA CYS A 316 -79.22 -30.04 48.42
C CYS A 316 -77.85 -29.66 47.85
N ALA A 317 -77.78 -29.31 46.56
CA ALA A 317 -76.59 -28.67 46.00
C ALA A 317 -76.65 -27.16 46.24
N LEU A 318 -75.49 -26.53 46.46
CA LEU A 318 -75.42 -25.07 46.66
C LEU A 318 -76.00 -24.30 45.45
N SER A 319 -75.82 -24.81 44.23
CA SER A 319 -76.37 -24.22 42.99
C SER A 319 -77.90 -24.12 42.98
N ASP A 320 -78.58 -25.00 43.71
CA ASP A 320 -80.03 -25.09 43.71
C ASP A 320 -80.65 -24.12 44.74
N LEU A 321 -79.85 -23.59 45.68
CA LEU A 321 -80.26 -22.65 46.72
C LEU A 321 -79.98 -21.18 46.38
N VAL A 322 -79.13 -20.91 45.37
CA VAL A 322 -78.71 -19.56 45.02
C VAL A 322 -79.49 -19.07 43.79
N GLU A 323 -80.41 -18.13 44.02
CA GLU A 323 -81.07 -17.37 42.97
C GLU A 323 -80.44 -15.98 42.84
N VAL A 324 -80.04 -15.59 41.62
CA VAL A 324 -79.48 -14.27 41.35
C VAL A 324 -80.60 -13.34 40.89
N SER A 325 -80.99 -12.38 41.73
CA SER A 325 -82.08 -11.44 41.41
C SER A 325 -81.70 -10.41 40.33
N ASP A 326 -80.41 -10.11 40.18
CA ASP A 326 -79.88 -9.14 39.21
C ASP A 326 -78.89 -9.80 38.24
N ALA A 327 -79.28 -9.87 36.96
CA ALA A 327 -78.50 -10.49 35.89
C ALA A 327 -77.12 -9.85 35.69
N GLY A 328 -76.90 -8.59 36.10
CA GLY A 328 -75.61 -7.91 36.04
C GLY A 328 -74.54 -8.55 36.94
N TRP A 329 -74.95 -9.17 38.05
CA TRP A 329 -74.05 -9.80 39.03
C TRP A 329 -73.80 -11.29 38.75
N GLN A 330 -74.49 -11.87 37.77
CA GLN A 330 -74.46 -13.32 37.53
C GLN A 330 -73.05 -13.84 37.26
N ALA A 331 -72.27 -13.14 36.41
CA ALA A 331 -70.90 -13.55 36.10
C ALA A 331 -69.94 -13.41 37.30
N ALA A 332 -70.12 -12.38 38.12
CA ALA A 332 -69.30 -12.15 39.30
C ALA A 332 -69.58 -13.18 40.40
N LEU A 333 -70.86 -13.51 40.64
CA LEU A 333 -71.26 -14.52 41.60
C LEU A 333 -70.85 -15.93 41.15
N GLU A 334 -71.00 -16.25 39.86
CA GLU A 334 -70.55 -17.54 39.32
C GLU A 334 -69.04 -17.71 39.45
N ALA A 335 -68.25 -16.64 39.28
CA ALA A 335 -66.80 -16.69 39.47
C ALA A 335 -66.40 -16.97 40.93
N VAL A 336 -67.07 -16.37 41.91
CA VAL A 336 -66.80 -16.57 43.35
C VAL A 336 -67.24 -17.97 43.81
N LEU A 337 -68.41 -18.43 43.38
CA LEU A 337 -68.95 -19.72 43.80
C LEU A 337 -68.37 -20.91 43.02
N ARG A 338 -67.54 -20.67 42.00
CA ARG A 338 -66.94 -21.71 41.16
C ARG A 338 -66.27 -22.85 41.93
N PRO A 339 -65.43 -22.61 42.98
CA PRO A 339 -64.82 -23.69 43.76
C PRO A 339 -65.83 -24.50 44.60
N TYR A 340 -66.98 -23.89 44.93
CA TYR A 340 -68.03 -24.45 45.78
C TYR A 340 -69.26 -24.91 45.00
N ARG A 341 -69.22 -24.89 43.66
CA ARG A 341 -70.33 -25.23 42.76
C ARG A 341 -70.89 -26.63 43.01
N HIS A 342 -70.02 -27.56 43.40
CA HIS A 342 -70.35 -28.98 43.63
C HIS A 342 -70.43 -29.34 45.11
N LEU A 343 -70.58 -28.34 45.97
CA LEU A 343 -70.74 -28.52 47.40
C LEU A 343 -72.14 -29.09 47.71
N ILE A 344 -72.17 -30.21 48.42
CA ILE A 344 -73.41 -30.87 48.84
C ILE A 344 -73.66 -30.57 50.31
N LEU A 345 -74.83 -30.02 50.58
CA LEU A 345 -75.31 -29.67 51.91
C LEU A 345 -76.27 -30.75 52.39
N LEU A 346 -75.95 -31.41 53.50
CA LEU A 346 -76.88 -32.35 54.13
C LEU A 346 -77.94 -31.57 54.91
N GLU A 347 -79.21 -31.96 54.82
CA GLU A 347 -80.28 -31.31 55.59
C GLU A 347 -80.27 -31.69 57.07
N ARG A 348 -79.72 -32.88 57.40
CA ARG A 348 -79.66 -33.41 58.77
C ARG A 348 -78.21 -33.72 59.14
N GLU A 349 -77.75 -33.19 60.27
CA GLU A 349 -76.39 -33.42 60.76
C GLU A 349 -76.15 -34.90 61.15
N GLN A 350 -77.20 -35.60 61.60
CA GLN A 350 -77.14 -37.00 62.02
C GLN A 350 -76.71 -37.95 60.89
N ASP A 351 -76.97 -37.57 59.63
CA ASP A 351 -76.64 -38.38 58.45
C ASP A 351 -75.17 -38.24 58.02
N ARG A 352 -74.38 -37.40 58.71
CA ARG A 352 -72.96 -37.13 58.40
C ARG A 352 -72.13 -38.38 58.22
N HIS A 353 -72.24 -39.34 59.14
CA HIS A 353 -71.44 -40.56 59.09
C HIS A 353 -71.82 -41.47 57.91
N ALA A 354 -73.11 -41.55 57.57
CA ALA A 354 -73.59 -42.33 56.44
C ALA A 354 -73.22 -41.67 55.10
N ALA A 355 -73.34 -40.35 55.01
CA ALA A 355 -73.00 -39.57 53.83
C ALA A 355 -71.49 -39.56 53.54
N TRP A 356 -70.64 -39.46 54.57
CA TRP A 356 -69.18 -39.57 54.39
C TRP A 356 -68.75 -40.98 54.00
N ALA A 357 -69.34 -42.03 54.58
CA ALA A 357 -69.05 -43.41 54.19
C ALA A 357 -69.44 -43.69 52.72
N LEU A 358 -70.56 -43.12 52.25
CA LEU A 358 -70.94 -43.16 50.84
C LEU A 358 -69.98 -42.34 49.97
N GLY A 359 -69.58 -41.16 50.43
CA GLY A 359 -68.62 -40.29 49.74
C GLY A 359 -67.26 -40.96 49.53
N GLU A 360 -66.74 -41.65 50.54
CA GLU A 360 -65.48 -42.41 50.43
C GLU A 360 -65.60 -43.58 49.45
N ARG A 361 -66.71 -44.34 49.50
CA ARG A 361 -66.98 -45.44 48.56
C ARG A 361 -67.10 -44.94 47.12
N ALA A 362 -67.78 -43.83 46.91
CA ALA A 362 -67.96 -43.19 45.61
C ALA A 362 -66.74 -42.38 45.15
N ARG A 363 -65.69 -42.26 45.98
CA ARG A 363 -64.53 -41.38 45.77
C ARG A 363 -64.92 -39.94 45.42
N PHE A 364 -65.92 -39.42 46.12
CA PHE A 364 -66.45 -38.09 45.88
C PHE A 364 -65.41 -37.02 46.23
N ARG A 365 -65.08 -36.17 45.26
CA ARG A 365 -63.95 -35.22 45.34
C ARG A 365 -64.33 -33.85 45.92
N HIS A 366 -65.62 -33.61 46.13
CA HIS A 366 -66.14 -32.32 46.57
C HIS A 366 -66.60 -32.37 48.03
N PHE A 367 -66.74 -31.20 48.63
CA PHE A 367 -67.05 -31.10 50.05
C PHE A 367 -68.50 -31.52 50.33
N ILE A 368 -68.65 -32.38 51.35
CA ILE A 368 -69.93 -32.72 51.97
C ILE A 368 -69.97 -32.00 53.31
N VAL A 369 -70.88 -31.04 53.45
CA VAL A 369 -71.02 -30.22 54.66
C VAL A 369 -72.28 -30.64 55.40
N SER A 370 -72.09 -31.07 56.65
CA SER A 370 -73.15 -31.54 57.55
C SER A 370 -73.66 -30.46 58.51
N GLU A 371 -72.81 -29.51 58.87
CA GLU A 371 -73.14 -28.40 59.76
C GLU A 371 -73.75 -27.28 58.93
N ARG A 372 -75.05 -27.06 59.09
CA ARG A 372 -75.76 -25.93 58.50
C ARG A 372 -76.21 -25.02 59.63
N GLU A 373 -75.65 -23.82 59.69
CA GLU A 373 -76.32 -22.74 60.42
C GLU A 373 -77.56 -22.33 59.62
N THR A 374 -78.71 -22.27 60.28
CA THR A 374 -79.89 -21.65 59.67
C THR A 374 -79.57 -20.18 59.48
N ALA A 375 -79.55 -19.72 58.21
CA ALA A 375 -79.41 -18.31 57.91
C ALA A 375 -80.45 -17.53 58.73
N GLY A 376 -79.97 -16.63 59.59
CA GLY A 376 -80.84 -15.74 60.36
C GLY A 376 -81.80 -15.03 59.41
N VAL A 377 -83.07 -14.98 59.79
CA VAL A 377 -84.11 -14.33 58.98
C VAL A 377 -83.65 -12.89 58.68
N PRO A 378 -83.64 -12.45 57.41
CA PRO A 378 -83.30 -11.07 57.05
C PRO A 378 -84.32 -10.04 57.54
#